data_AF-B2TL36-F1
#
_entry.id   AF-B2TL36-F1
#
_cell.length_a   1.000
_cell.length_b   1.000
_cell.length_c   1.000
_cell.angle_alpha   90.00
_cell.angle_beta   90.00
_cell.angle_gamma   90.00
#
_symmetry.space_group_name_H-M   'P 1'
#
loop_
_entity.id
_entity.type
_entity.pdbx_description
1 polymer ?
#
loop_
_entity_poly.entity_id
_entity_poly.type
_entity_poly.pdbx_seq_one_letter_code
_entity_poly.pdbx_strand_id
1 'polypeptide(L)' 'MSQKSFVGIVAIIFGGILLSLELYCLKFIQLFESMVFGSCYTNACEYIKTVPILLALIITITIIVFGIILINKSKKGI' A
#
# COMPACT_ATOMS: atom_id res chain seq x y z
N MET A 1 11.27 -12.65 23.35
CA MET A 1 11.26 -11.88 22.09
C MET A 1 11.02 -10.42 22.45
N SER A 2 11.96 -9.52 22.15
CA SER A 2 11.84 -8.11 22.58
C SER A 2 10.62 -7.48 21.93
N GLN A 3 9.82 -6.72 22.70
CA GLN A 3 8.61 -6.01 22.26
C GLN A 3 8.82 -5.25 20.93
N LYS A 4 10.04 -4.75 20.71
CA LYS A 4 10.47 -4.03 19.50
C LYS A 4 10.46 -4.91 18.23
N SER A 5 10.84 -6.19 18.33
CA SER A 5 10.77 -7.13 17.20
C SER A 5 9.34 -7.54 16.89
N PHE A 6 8.47 -7.62 17.89
CA PHE A 6 7.06 -7.93 17.68
C PHE A 6 6.35 -6.82 16.89
N VAL A 7 6.57 -5.55 17.27
CA VAL A 7 6.03 -4.38 16.55
C VAL A 7 6.52 -4.33 15.11
N GLY A 8 7.80 -4.62 14.87
CA GLY A 8 8.35 -4.70 13.51
C GLY A 8 7.68 -5.77 12.65
N ILE A 9 7.45 -6.97 13.20
CA ILE A 9 6.78 -8.07 12.49
C ILE A 9 5.32 -7.73 12.20
N VAL A 10 4.60 -7.17 13.18
CA VAL A 10 3.21 -6.73 12.99
C VAL A 10 3.14 -5.65 11.89
N ALA A 11 4.07 -4.71 11.87
CA ALA A 11 4.14 -3.68 10.83
C ALA A 11 4.39 -4.27 9.43
N ILE A 12 5.26 -5.27 9.30
CA ILE A 12 5.51 -5.96 8.03
C ILE A 12 4.27 -6.71 7.56
N ILE A 13 3.61 -7.44 8.47
CA ILE A 13 2.38 -8.19 8.14
C ILE A 13 1.28 -7.23 7.72
N PHE A 14 1.06 -6.15 8.48
CA PHE A 14 0.02 -5.17 8.19
C PHE A 14 0.30 -4.42 6.88
N GLY A 15 1.56 -4.05 6.63
CA GLY A 15 2.00 -3.45 5.37
C GLY A 15 1.79 -4.37 4.17
N GLY A 16 2.09 -5.67 4.32
CA GLY A 16 1.86 -6.66 3.26
C GLY A 16 0.39 -6.90 2.96
N ILE A 17 -0.47 -6.89 3.99
CA ILE A 17 -1.93 -6.96 3.83
C ILE A 17 -2.45 -5.72 3.09
N LEU A 18 -1.97 -4.54 3.47
CA LEU A 18 -2.36 -3.28 2.85
C LEU A 18 -1.96 -3.25 1.36
N LEU A 19 -0.72 -3.65 1.05
CA LEU A 19 -0.23 -3.74 -0.33
C LEU A 19 -1.06 -4.72 -1.17
N SER A 20 -1.43 -5.87 -0.59
CA SER A 20 -2.28 -6.86 -1.26
C SER A 20 -3.68 -6.29 -1.54
N LEU A 21 -4.23 -5.51 -0.60
CA LEU A 21 -5.51 -4.83 -0.75
C LEU A 21 -5.47 -3.76 -1.85
N GLU A 22 -4.40 -2.97 -1.92
CA GLU A 22 -4.22 -1.99 -3.01
C GLU A 22 -4.16 -2.65 -4.39
N LEU A 23 -3.39 -3.75 -4.53
CA LEU A 23 -3.32 -4.52 -5.77
C LEU A 23 -4.68 -5.12 -6.15
N TYR A 24 -5.44 -5.58 -5.16
CA TYR A 24 -6.80 -6.07 -5.38
C TYR A 24 -7.75 -4.97 -5.84
N CYS A 25 -7.74 -3.81 -5.17
CA CYS A 25 -8.53 -2.65 -5.58
C CYS A 25 -8.18 -2.17 -6.98
N LEU A 26 -6.89 -2.20 -7.35
CA LEU A 26 -6.43 -1.84 -8.68
C LEU A 26 -7.00 -2.78 -9.75
N LYS A 27 -6.94 -4.10 -9.52
CA LYS A 27 -7.60 -5.07 -10.40
C LYS A 27 -9.12 -4.92 -10.42
N PHE A 28 -9.74 -4.62 -9.28
CA PHE A 28 -11.17 -4.44 -9.19
C PHE A 28 -11.65 -3.23 -10.01
N ILE A 29 -10.97 -2.09 -9.89
CA ILE A 29 -11.23 -0.90 -10.70
C ILE A 29 -11.04 -1.21 -12.18
N GLN A 30 -9.96 -1.91 -12.53
CA GLN A 30 -9.67 -2.31 -13.91
C GLN A 30 -10.79 -3.21 -14.50
N LEU A 31 -11.31 -4.16 -13.70
CA LEU A 31 -12.45 -5.00 -14.06
C LEU A 31 -13.74 -4.19 -14.19
N PHE A 32 -13.99 -3.28 -13.26
CA PHE A 32 -15.18 -2.45 -13.23
C PHE A 32 -15.23 -1.49 -14.42
N GLU A 33 -14.12 -0.85 -14.76
CA GLU A 33 -14.01 0.00 -15.95
C GLU A 33 -14.20 -0.80 -17.23
N SER A 34 -13.61 -2.00 -17.33
CA SER A 34 -13.82 -2.90 -18.46
C SER A 34 -15.30 -3.27 -18.62
N MET A 35 -16.01 -3.48 -17.49
CA MET A 35 -17.42 -3.84 -17.48
C MET A 35 -18.36 -2.66 -17.80
N VAL A 36 -18.01 -1.44 -17.39
CA VAL A 36 -18.84 -0.24 -17.57
C VAL A 36 -18.58 0.47 -18.90
N PHE A 37 -17.33 0.61 -19.31
CA PHE A 37 -16.93 1.38 -20.49
C PHE A 37 -16.51 0.50 -21.68
N GLY A 38 -16.46 -0.82 -21.52
CA GLY A 38 -16.13 -1.78 -22.59
C GLY A 38 -14.67 -1.70 -23.09
N SER A 39 -13.87 -0.81 -22.51
CA SER A 39 -12.47 -0.59 -22.82
C SER A 39 -11.73 -0.31 -21.52
N CYS A 40 -10.53 -0.87 -21.41
CA CYS A 40 -9.72 -0.76 -20.21
C CYS A 40 -8.29 -0.48 -20.61
N TYR A 41 -7.61 0.42 -19.90
CA TYR A 41 -6.19 0.67 -20.13
C TYR A 41 -5.41 -0.60 -19.80
N THR A 42 -4.77 -1.17 -20.82
CA THR A 42 -3.91 -2.35 -20.71
C THR A 42 -2.63 -2.05 -19.94
N ASN A 43 -2.21 -0.79 -19.90
CA ASN A 43 -1.05 -0.33 -19.15
C ASN A 43 -1.44 0.13 -17.74
N ALA A 44 -0.95 -0.59 -16.73
CA ALA A 44 -1.07 -0.20 -15.33
C ALA A 44 -0.45 1.18 -15.02
N CYS A 45 0.49 1.65 -15.85
CA CYS A 45 1.12 2.97 -15.69
C CYS A 45 0.16 4.14 -16.00
N GLU A 46 -0.81 3.95 -16.90
CA GLU A 46 -1.83 4.97 -17.19
C GLU A 46 -2.81 5.11 -16.01
N TYR A 47 -3.04 4.02 -15.30
CA TYR A 47 -3.83 3.99 -14.06
C TYR A 47 -3.18 4.74 -12.89
N ILE A 48 -1.87 4.97 -12.91
CA ILE A 48 -1.18 5.77 -11.86
C ILE A 48 -1.60 7.24 -11.93
N LYS A 49 -2.04 7.73 -13.10
CA LYS A 49 -2.56 9.09 -13.26
C LYS A 49 -3.97 9.24 -12.70
N THR A 50 -4.68 8.14 -12.45
CA THR A 50 -6.02 8.17 -11.88
C THR A 50 -5.93 8.49 -10.39
N VAL A 51 -6.62 9.56 -9.98
CA VAL A 51 -6.66 10.08 -8.60
C VAL A 51 -6.75 8.97 -7.51
N PRO A 52 -7.61 7.95 -7.59
CA PRO A 52 -7.72 6.94 -6.55
C PRO A 52 -6.46 6.07 -6.38
N ILE A 53 -5.75 5.78 -7.46
CA ILE A 53 -4.53 4.95 -7.43
C ILE A 53 -3.33 5.76 -6.96
N LEU A 54 -3.24 7.03 -7.39
CA LEU A 54 -2.25 7.96 -6.87
C LEU A 54 -2.38 8.11 -5.34
N LEU A 55 -3.61 8.24 -4.84
CA LEU A 55 -3.91 8.35 -3.41
C LEU A 55 -3.50 7.10 -2.63
N ALA A 56 -3.83 5.92 -3.14
CA ALA A 56 -3.44 4.65 -2.55
C ALA A 56 -1.90 4.55 -2.42
N LEU A 57 -1.19 4.83 -3.52
CA LEU A 57 0.27 4.77 -3.58
C LEU A 57 0.92 5.74 -2.57
N ILE A 58 0.39 6.97 -2.45
CA ILE A 58 0.85 7.95 -1.46
C ILE A 58 0.63 7.46 -0.02
N ILE A 59 -0.54 6.87 0.27
CA ILE A 59 -0.86 6.32 1.59
C ILE A 59 0.13 5.20 1.94
N THR A 60 0.42 4.30 1.01
CA THR A 60 1.34 3.19 1.25
C THR A 60 2.78 3.64 1.43
N ILE A 61 3.27 4.59 0.62
CA ILE A 61 4.57 5.23 0.86
C ILE A 61 4.60 5.86 2.27
N THR A 62 3.53 6.56 2.65
CA THR A 62 3.43 7.20 3.97
C THR A 62 3.51 6.17 5.09
N ILE A 63 2.78 5.05 4.99
CA ILE A 63 2.79 3.98 5.99
C ILE A 63 4.15 3.30 6.10
N ILE A 64 4.81 3.04 4.96
CA ILE A 64 6.17 2.46 4.95
C ILE A 64 7.15 3.42 5.64
N VAL A 65 7.13 4.71 5.29
CA VAL A 65 7.98 5.73 5.91
C VAL A 65 7.71 5.85 7.41
N PHE A 66 6.43 5.88 7.82
CA PHE A 66 6.04 5.94 9.22
C PHE A 66 6.51 4.70 9.99
N GLY A 67 6.39 3.52 9.41
CA GLY A 67 6.90 2.27 9.96
C GLY A 67 8.42 2.31 10.17
N ILE A 68 9.18 2.78 9.18
CA ILE A 68 10.65 2.92 9.28
C ILE A 68 11.02 3.94 10.37
N ILE A 69 10.34 5.09 10.43
CA ILE A 69 10.57 6.11 11.46
C ILE A 69 10.30 5.53 12.85
N LEU A 70 9.20 4.80 13.03
CA LEU A 70 8.80 4.23 14.31
C LEU A 70 9.78 3.15 14.79
N ILE A 71 10.26 2.30 13.87
CA ILE A 71 11.33 1.32 14.14
C ILE A 71 12.64 2.04 14.54
N ASN A 72 13.03 3.09 13.81
CA ASN A 72 14.24 3.87 14.14
C ASN A 72 14.13 4.60 15.49
N LYS A 73 12.94 5.14 15.82
CA LYS A 73 12.67 5.77 17.12
C LYS A 73 12.75 4.73 18.25
N SER A 74 12.23 3.53 18.02
CA SER A 74 12.31 2.40 18.96
C SER A 74 13.73 1.89 19.20
N LYS A 75 14.59 1.94 18.15
CA LYS A 75 16.03 1.62 18.25
C LYS A 75 16.82 2.64 19.06
N LYS A 76 16.38 3.90 19.10
CA LYS A 76 17.08 5.00 19.78
C LYS A 76 16.87 5.11 21.29
N GLY A 77 16.12 4.19 21.92
CA GLY A 77 16.09 4.05 23.38
C GLY A 77 15.59 5.30 24.11
N ILE A 78 14.28 5.37 24.30
CA ILE A 78 13.75 5.72 25.62
C ILE A 78 13.49 4.38 26.31
#